data_AF-A0A0W4ZNT1-F1
#
_entry.id   AF-A0A0W4ZNT1-F1
#
_cell.length_a   1.000
_cell.length_b   1.000
_cell.length_c   1.000
_cell.angle_alpha   90.00
_cell.angle_beta   90.00
_cell.angle_gamma   90.00
#
_symmetry.space_group_name_H-M   'P 1'
#
loop_
_entity.id
_entity.type
_entity.pdbx_description
1 polymer ?
#
loop_
_entity_poly.entity_id
_entity_poly.type
_entity_poly.pdbx_seq_one_letter_code
_entity_poly.pdbx_strand_id
1 'polypeptide(L)'
;MFISYIKPVLNQYVLNPQIDKTPLPEGIPAVDEVGATSAPLKAASYFIGARCKPFNEDYMLCKAENKGKGEEPCLKEGRRVTRCSISVLEDLHTYCASSFKKYWQCLDNNNHEFRACRVDEREFNKCVFDHLKLEKVIPGAPQGEEPIFMKKRPIF
;
A
#
# COMPACT_ATOMS: atom_id res chain seq x y z
N MET A 1 37.92 -17.42 40.32
CA MET A 1 36.62 -16.77 40.03
C MET A 1 36.42 -16.85 38.51
N PHE A 2 35.75 -17.89 38.02
CA PHE A 2 35.43 -18.03 36.59
C PHE A 2 33.92 -17.91 36.44
N ILE A 3 33.47 -16.83 35.80
CA ILE A 3 32.06 -16.59 35.50
C ILE A 3 31.73 -17.44 34.27
N SER A 4 30.95 -18.50 34.45
CA SER A 4 30.42 -19.33 33.38
C SER A 4 29.39 -18.53 32.58
N TYR A 5 29.68 -18.25 31.31
CA TYR A 5 28.73 -17.60 30.40
C TYR A 5 27.65 -18.61 29.99
N ILE A 6 26.42 -18.44 30.52
CA ILE A 6 25.25 -19.18 30.05
C ILE A 6 24.89 -18.61 28.67
N LYS A 7 25.09 -19.41 27.60
CA LYS A 7 24.54 -19.07 26.28
C LYS A 7 23.01 -19.14 26.37
N PRO A 8 22.27 -18.09 25.97
CA PRO A 8 20.83 -18.18 25.89
C PRO A 8 20.46 -19.22 24.82
N VAL A 9 19.81 -20.30 25.24
CA VAL A 9 19.15 -21.22 24.31
C VAL A 9 17.86 -20.52 23.91
N LEU A 10 17.87 -19.85 22.76
CA LEU A 10 16.63 -19.37 22.16
C LEU A 10 15.84 -20.63 21.77
N ASN A 11 14.76 -20.92 22.50
CA ASN A 11 13.83 -21.99 22.14
C ASN A 11 13.13 -21.55 20.85
N GLN A 12 13.76 -21.85 19.73
CA GLN A 12 13.29 -21.51 18.40
C GLN A 12 12.17 -22.47 18.07
N TYR A 13 10.96 -22.16 18.53
CA TYR A 13 9.75 -22.72 17.94
C TYR A 13 9.81 -22.40 16.45
N VAL A 14 10.23 -23.38 15.65
CA VAL A 14 10.10 -23.31 14.20
C VAL A 14 8.60 -23.24 13.95
N LEU A 15 8.10 -22.04 13.69
CA LEU A 15 6.76 -21.84 13.18
C LEU A 15 6.74 -22.52 11.81
N ASN A 16 6.36 -23.79 11.75
CA ASN A 16 6.08 -24.47 10.50
C ASN A 16 4.75 -23.89 9.98
N PRO A 17 4.76 -23.05 8.93
CA PRO A 17 3.53 -22.49 8.42
C PRO A 17 2.67 -23.63 7.84
N GLN A 18 1.54 -23.90 8.48
CA GLN A 18 0.54 -24.80 7.93
C GLN A 18 -0.26 -24.04 6.87
N ILE A 19 -0.34 -24.60 5.67
CA ILE A 19 -1.12 -24.03 4.56
C ILE A 19 -2.46 -24.75 4.51
N ASP A 20 -3.55 -24.02 4.77
CA ASP A 20 -4.90 -24.51 4.53
C ASP A 20 -5.19 -24.48 3.02
N LYS A 21 -5.65 -25.61 2.48
CA LYS A 21 -5.97 -25.80 1.05
C LYS A 21 -7.47 -25.71 0.77
N THR A 22 -8.27 -25.35 1.77
CA THR A 22 -9.73 -25.24 1.63
C THR A 22 -10.07 -24.14 0.62
N PRO A 23 -10.87 -24.44 -0.43
CA PRO A 23 -11.26 -23.44 -1.42
C PRO A 23 -12.30 -22.47 -0.85
N LEU A 24 -12.48 -21.35 -1.54
CA LEU A 24 -13.52 -20.37 -1.21
C LEU A 24 -14.92 -21.02 -1.38
N PRO A 25 -15.87 -20.81 -0.44
CA PRO A 25 -17.23 -21.31 -0.58
C PRO A 25 -17.93 -20.82 -1.86
N GLU A 26 -18.72 -21.69 -2.50
CA GLU A 26 -19.36 -21.43 -3.81
C GLU A 26 -20.24 -20.17 -3.85
N GLY A 27 -20.84 -19.79 -2.72
CA GLY A 27 -21.69 -18.59 -2.61
C GLY A 27 -20.93 -17.25 -2.65
N ILE A 28 -19.60 -17.27 -2.56
CA ILE A 28 -18.77 -16.07 -2.55
C ILE A 28 -18.07 -15.95 -3.91
N PRO A 29 -18.41 -14.92 -4.72
CA PRO A 29 -17.72 -14.70 -5.98
C PRO A 29 -16.23 -14.44 -5.78
N ALA A 30 -15.40 -15.09 -6.59
CA ALA A 30 -13.96 -14.85 -6.63
C ALA A 30 -13.62 -13.43 -7.11
N VAL A 31 -12.43 -12.96 -6.75
CA VAL A 31 -11.84 -11.71 -7.19
C VAL A 31 -10.37 -11.94 -7.49
N ASP A 32 -9.84 -11.27 -8.51
CA ASP A 32 -8.41 -11.26 -8.74
C ASP A 32 -7.72 -10.56 -7.58
N GLU A 33 -6.56 -11.07 -7.18
CA GLU A 33 -5.75 -10.50 -6.11
C GLU A 33 -4.83 -9.41 -6.64
N VAL A 34 -4.46 -8.46 -5.77
CA VAL A 34 -3.72 -7.25 -6.17
C VAL A 34 -2.35 -7.57 -6.79
N GLY A 35 -1.70 -8.66 -6.39
CA GLY A 35 -0.48 -9.17 -7.03
C GLY A 35 0.78 -8.30 -6.91
N ALA A 36 0.71 -7.13 -6.28
CA ALA A 36 1.84 -6.21 -6.11
C ALA A 36 2.55 -6.40 -4.75
N THR A 37 3.89 -6.28 -4.76
CA THR A 37 4.70 -6.32 -3.53
C THR A 37 4.65 -4.99 -2.77
N SER A 38 5.27 -4.94 -1.59
CA SER A 38 5.24 -3.80 -0.68
C SER A 38 5.71 -2.48 -1.30
N ALA A 39 6.81 -2.47 -2.05
CA ALA A 39 7.38 -1.26 -2.63
C ALA A 39 6.48 -0.60 -3.69
N PRO A 40 5.99 -1.31 -4.74
CA PRO A 40 5.07 -0.73 -5.71
C PRO A 40 3.74 -0.32 -5.08
N LEU A 41 3.20 -1.09 -4.11
CA LEU A 41 2.00 -0.68 -3.38
C LEU A 41 2.21 0.61 -2.59
N LYS A 42 3.36 0.75 -1.91
CA LYS A 42 3.69 1.98 -1.18
C LYS A 42 3.87 3.17 -2.11
N ALA A 43 4.52 2.97 -3.26
CA ALA A 43 4.67 4.00 -4.30
C ALA A 43 3.31 4.47 -4.84
N ALA A 44 2.37 3.55 -5.09
CA ALA A 44 1.05 3.85 -5.62
C ALA A 44 0.01 4.29 -4.56
N SER A 45 0.34 4.18 -3.27
CA SER A 45 -0.62 4.32 -2.16
C SER A 45 -1.47 5.59 -2.19
N TYR A 46 -0.87 6.75 -2.51
CA TYR A 46 -1.60 8.02 -2.60
C TYR A 46 -2.58 8.06 -3.79
N PHE A 47 -2.25 7.40 -4.90
CA PHE A 47 -3.10 7.36 -6.09
C PHE A 47 -4.23 6.34 -5.96
N ILE A 48 -3.96 5.20 -5.32
CA ILE A 48 -5.01 4.28 -4.86
C ILE A 48 -5.94 5.01 -3.89
N GLY A 49 -5.39 5.74 -2.93
CA GLY A 49 -6.18 6.55 -2.00
C GLY A 49 -7.03 7.62 -2.70
N ALA A 50 -6.49 8.31 -3.70
CA ALA A 50 -7.21 9.35 -4.45
C ALA A 50 -8.37 8.77 -5.28
N ARG A 51 -8.14 7.69 -6.03
CA ARG A 51 -9.17 7.09 -6.91
C ARG A 51 -10.16 6.24 -6.13
N CYS A 52 -9.68 5.45 -5.17
CA CYS A 52 -10.47 4.44 -4.47
C CYS A 52 -11.05 4.90 -3.14
N LYS A 53 -10.93 6.20 -2.81
CA LYS A 53 -11.46 6.80 -1.58
C LYS A 53 -12.88 6.33 -1.21
N PRO A 54 -13.91 6.46 -2.08
CA PRO A 54 -15.27 6.08 -1.70
C PRO A 54 -15.40 4.58 -1.38
N PHE A 55 -14.69 3.71 -2.11
CA PHE A 55 -14.75 2.26 -1.86
C PHE A 55 -14.04 1.87 -0.57
N ASN A 56 -12.90 2.52 -0.27
CA ASN A 56 -12.16 2.30 0.96
C ASN A 56 -12.94 2.77 2.18
N GLU A 57 -13.57 3.95 2.08
CA GLU A 57 -14.41 4.51 3.14
C GLU A 57 -15.66 3.65 3.38
N ASP A 58 -16.35 3.21 2.32
CA ASP A 58 -17.48 2.27 2.41
C ASP A 58 -17.08 0.95 3.11
N TYR A 59 -15.93 0.39 2.76
CA TYR A 59 -15.43 -0.84 3.37
C TYR A 59 -15.16 -0.65 4.87
N MET A 60 -14.52 0.45 5.25
CA MET A 60 -14.25 0.76 6.65
C MET A 60 -15.53 1.09 7.44
N LEU A 61 -16.51 1.75 6.81
CA LEU A 61 -17.82 2.00 7.41
C LEU A 61 -18.58 0.69 7.63
N CYS A 62 -18.61 -0.21 6.65
CA CYS A 62 -19.22 -1.53 6.77
C CYS A 62 -18.63 -2.31 7.96
N LYS A 63 -17.29 -2.29 8.11
CA LYS A 63 -16.62 -2.92 9.24
C LYS A 63 -16.97 -2.28 10.57
N ALA A 64 -17.13 -0.95 10.59
CA ALA A 64 -17.49 -0.21 11.78
C ALA A 64 -18.94 -0.49 12.24
N GLU A 65 -19.87 -0.68 11.30
CA GLU A 65 -21.27 -1.01 11.55
C GLU A 65 -21.46 -2.49 11.94
N ASN A 66 -20.62 -3.39 11.41
CA ASN A 66 -20.69 -4.84 11.67
C ASN A 66 -19.65 -5.34 12.68
N LYS A 67 -19.20 -4.49 13.60
CA LYS A 67 -18.25 -4.86 14.66
C LYS A 67 -18.71 -6.12 15.40
N GLY A 68 -17.82 -7.11 15.49
CA GLY A 68 -18.07 -8.38 16.18
C GLY A 68 -18.75 -9.46 15.33
N LYS A 69 -19.10 -9.19 14.06
CA LYS A 69 -19.72 -10.15 13.14
C LYS A 69 -18.75 -10.80 12.14
N GLY A 70 -17.45 -10.55 12.29
CA GLY A 70 -16.41 -10.99 11.34
C GLY A 70 -16.42 -10.21 10.03
N GLU A 71 -15.69 -10.73 9.03
CA GLU A 71 -15.43 -10.08 7.75
C GLU A 71 -16.47 -10.42 6.67
N GLU A 72 -17.24 -11.49 6.85
CA GLU A 72 -18.23 -12.00 5.89
C GLU A 72 -19.20 -10.91 5.38
N PRO A 73 -19.77 -10.05 6.24
CA PRO A 73 -20.73 -9.03 5.79
C PRO A 73 -20.13 -8.00 4.81
N CYS A 74 -18.81 -7.81 4.84
CA CYS A 74 -18.12 -6.77 4.07
C CYS A 74 -17.30 -7.33 2.90
N LEU A 75 -17.49 -8.61 2.53
CA LEU A 75 -16.76 -9.23 1.42
C LEU A 75 -17.07 -8.55 0.07
N LYS A 76 -18.29 -8.04 -0.12
CA LYS A 76 -18.69 -7.31 -1.34
C LYS A 76 -17.92 -6.01 -1.48
N GLU A 77 -17.82 -5.24 -0.40
CA GLU A 77 -17.08 -3.98 -0.29
C GLU A 77 -15.59 -4.25 -0.49
N GLY A 78 -15.05 -5.30 0.14
CA GLY A 78 -13.66 -5.74 -0.02
C GLY A 78 -13.31 -6.00 -1.48
N ARG A 79 -14.16 -6.74 -2.23
CA ARG A 79 -13.96 -6.95 -3.68
C ARG A 79 -13.94 -5.66 -4.48
N ARG A 80 -14.76 -4.65 -4.12
CA ARG A 80 -14.77 -3.34 -4.77
C ARG A 80 -13.44 -2.61 -4.55
N VAL A 81 -12.90 -2.66 -3.34
CA VAL A 81 -11.59 -2.11 -2.99
C VAL A 81 -10.46 -2.78 -3.78
N THR A 82 -10.45 -4.11 -3.82
CA THR A 82 -9.42 -4.88 -4.55
C THR A 82 -9.42 -4.54 -6.04
N ARG A 83 -10.60 -4.57 -6.68
CA ARG A 83 -10.74 -4.24 -8.11
C ARG A 83 -10.32 -2.81 -8.44
N CYS A 84 -10.66 -1.85 -7.59
CA CYS A 84 -10.22 -0.47 -7.78
C CYS A 84 -8.70 -0.32 -7.65
N SER A 85 -8.10 -1.02 -6.69
CA SER A 85 -6.64 -1.00 -6.51
C SER A 85 -5.91 -1.61 -7.70
N ILE A 86 -6.44 -2.72 -8.25
CA ILE A 86 -5.92 -3.35 -9.47
C ILE A 86 -5.97 -2.39 -10.65
N SER A 87 -7.10 -1.73 -10.89
CA SER A 87 -7.23 -0.81 -12.03
C SER A 87 -6.27 0.39 -11.95
N VAL A 88 -5.95 0.86 -10.75
CA VAL A 88 -4.89 1.87 -10.57
C VAL A 88 -3.54 1.32 -10.97
N LEU A 89 -3.17 0.11 -10.51
CA LEU A 89 -1.88 -0.49 -10.83
C LEU A 89 -1.73 -0.80 -12.33
N GLU A 90 -2.80 -1.26 -12.98
CA GLU A 90 -2.85 -1.48 -14.43
C GLU A 90 -2.63 -0.19 -15.21
N ASP A 91 -3.28 0.90 -14.81
CA ASP A 91 -3.07 2.22 -15.41
C ASP A 91 -1.64 2.72 -15.19
N LEU A 92 -1.09 2.57 -13.97
CA LEU A 92 0.29 2.96 -13.68
C LEU A 92 1.29 2.18 -14.53
N HIS A 93 1.05 0.89 -14.75
CA HIS A 93 1.85 0.07 -15.64
C HIS A 93 1.69 0.48 -17.11
N THR A 94 0.48 0.84 -17.54
CA THR A 94 0.20 1.22 -18.93
C THR A 94 0.81 2.57 -19.31
N TYR A 95 0.68 3.58 -18.45
CA TYR A 95 1.05 4.95 -18.79
C TYR A 95 2.38 5.40 -18.17
N CYS A 96 2.76 4.85 -17.02
CA CYS A 96 3.87 5.36 -16.21
C CYS A 96 4.88 4.28 -15.78
N ALA A 97 4.96 3.14 -16.47
CA ALA A 97 5.79 2.00 -16.06
C ALA A 97 7.25 2.37 -15.74
N SER A 98 7.90 3.21 -16.55
CA SER A 98 9.31 3.57 -16.38
C SER A 98 9.54 4.38 -15.08
N SER A 99 8.82 5.48 -14.92
CA SER A 99 8.95 6.35 -13.74
C SER A 99 8.44 5.67 -12.47
N PHE A 100 7.37 4.87 -12.58
CA PHE A 100 6.86 4.05 -11.48
C PHE A 100 7.90 3.04 -11.01
N LYS A 101 8.54 2.31 -11.95
CA LYS A 101 9.59 1.34 -11.64
C LYS A 101 10.78 1.97 -10.95
N LYS A 102 11.29 3.07 -11.50
CA LYS A 102 12.40 3.81 -10.91
C LYS A 102 12.09 4.25 -9.48
N TYR A 103 10.90 4.77 -9.24
CA TYR A 103 10.48 5.23 -7.92
C TYR A 103 10.35 4.10 -6.90
N TRP A 104 9.64 3.01 -7.22
CA TRP A 104 9.49 1.94 -6.24
C TRP A 104 10.82 1.20 -5.99
N GLN A 105 11.73 1.11 -6.97
CA GLN A 105 13.07 0.57 -6.77
C GLN A 105 13.90 1.42 -5.81
N CYS A 106 13.80 2.75 -5.91
CA CYS A 106 14.42 3.63 -4.92
C CYS A 106 13.85 3.36 -3.52
N LEU A 107 12.53 3.25 -3.38
CA LEU A 107 11.90 2.95 -2.08
C LEU A 107 12.43 1.64 -1.51
N ASP A 108 12.47 0.58 -2.32
CA ASP A 108 12.91 -0.74 -1.89
C ASP A 108 14.36 -0.74 -1.37
N ASN A 109 15.23 0.06 -2.00
CA ASN A 109 16.63 0.21 -1.59
C ASN A 109 16.84 1.12 -0.37
N ASN A 110 15.83 1.90 0.05
CA ASN A 110 15.97 2.93 1.09
C ASN A 110 15.02 2.71 2.26
N ASN A 111 14.85 1.45 2.70
CA ASN A 111 13.97 1.10 3.83
C ASN A 111 12.54 1.63 3.67
N HIS A 112 12.09 1.75 2.42
CA HIS A 112 10.79 2.30 2.04
C HIS A 112 10.57 3.76 2.50
N GLU A 113 11.62 4.54 2.74
CA GLU A 113 11.50 5.93 3.19
C GLU A 113 11.26 6.91 2.02
N PHE A 114 10.11 7.59 2.01
CA PHE A 114 9.77 8.55 0.95
C PHE A 114 10.77 9.71 0.82
N ARG A 115 11.42 10.11 1.92
CA ARG A 115 12.37 11.24 1.94
C ARG A 115 13.62 10.97 1.08
N ALA A 116 14.01 9.71 0.92
CA ALA A 116 15.18 9.32 0.13
C ALA A 116 14.93 9.38 -1.38
N CYS A 117 13.66 9.34 -1.81
CA CYS A 117 13.27 9.10 -3.20
C CYS A 117 12.50 10.27 -3.84
N ARG A 118 12.67 11.50 -3.33
CA ARG A 118 11.91 12.69 -3.80
C ARG A 118 12.16 13.04 -5.27
N VAL A 119 13.33 12.71 -5.81
CA VAL A 119 13.63 12.97 -7.23
C VAL A 119 12.75 12.10 -8.12
N ASP A 120 12.76 10.78 -7.87
CA ASP A 120 11.97 9.82 -8.62
C ASP A 120 10.47 9.99 -8.36
N GLU A 121 10.08 10.35 -7.14
CA GLU A 121 8.69 10.64 -6.79
C GLU A 121 8.12 11.80 -7.61
N ARG A 122 8.88 12.89 -7.83
CA ARG A 122 8.40 14.04 -8.61
C ARG A 122 8.19 13.68 -10.07
N GLU A 123 9.12 12.92 -10.65
CA GLU A 123 9.02 12.40 -12.02
C GLU A 123 7.79 11.50 -12.17
N PHE A 124 7.59 10.59 -11.22
CA PHE A 124 6.43 9.71 -11.17
C PHE A 124 5.12 10.47 -11.01
N ASN A 125 5.02 11.37 -10.02
CA ASN A 125 3.83 12.18 -9.77
C ASN A 125 3.43 13.01 -10.99
N LYS A 126 4.41 13.57 -11.71
CA LYS A 126 4.15 14.31 -12.95
C LYS A 126 3.49 13.41 -14.01
N CYS A 127 4.05 12.22 -14.25
CA CYS A 127 3.47 11.27 -15.21
C CYS A 127 2.02 10.92 -14.86
N VAL A 128 1.77 10.61 -13.58
CA VAL A 128 0.44 10.24 -13.10
C VAL A 128 -0.57 11.39 -13.27
N PHE A 129 -0.16 12.62 -12.98
CA PHE A 129 -1.01 13.79 -13.21
C PHE A 129 -1.28 14.04 -14.70
N ASP A 130 -0.26 13.92 -15.55
CA ASP A 130 -0.37 14.17 -16.98
C ASP A 130 -1.32 13.18 -17.66
N HIS A 131 -1.26 11.89 -17.31
CA HIS A 131 -2.04 10.82 -17.97
C HIS A 131 -3.31 10.42 -17.24
N LEU A 132 -3.31 10.35 -15.91
CA LEU A 132 -4.42 9.83 -15.10
C LEU A 132 -5.19 10.89 -14.35
N LYS A 133 -4.71 12.15 -14.35
CA LYS A 133 -5.33 13.28 -13.63
C LYS A 133 -5.51 12.99 -12.13
N LEU A 134 -4.65 12.16 -11.57
CA LEU A 134 -4.58 11.91 -10.13
C LEU A 134 -3.43 12.72 -9.53
N GLU A 135 -3.67 13.29 -8.36
CA GLU A 135 -2.68 14.09 -7.63
C GLU A 135 -2.43 13.48 -6.25
N LYS A 136 -1.18 13.55 -5.79
CA LYS A 136 -0.81 13.23 -4.42
C LYS A 136 -1.18 14.39 -3.50
N VAL A 137 -2.22 14.21 -2.69
CA VAL A 137 -2.66 15.20 -1.70
C VAL A 137 -2.51 14.61 -0.29
N ILE A 138 -1.97 15.41 0.64
CA ILE A 138 -1.94 15.06 2.07
C ILE A 138 -3.18 15.69 2.73
N PRO A 139 -4.19 14.89 3.13
CA PRO A 139 -5.36 15.44 3.80
C PRO A 139 -4.97 16.04 5.17
N GLY A 140 -5.57 17.16 5.54
CA GLY A 140 -5.32 17.83 6.82
C GLY A 140 -3.99 18.58 6.93
N ALA A 141 -3.27 18.79 5.82
CA ALA A 141 -2.09 19.65 5.81
C ALA A 141 -2.46 21.11 6.18
N PRO A 142 -1.63 21.84 6.96
CA PRO A 142 -1.89 23.23 7.31
C PRO A 142 -2.08 24.12 6.07
N GLN A 143 -3.08 25.00 6.12
CA GLN A 143 -3.34 25.95 5.03
C GLN A 143 -2.18 26.95 4.91
N GLY A 144 -1.71 27.17 3.68
CA GLY A 144 -0.60 28.10 3.40
C GLY A 144 0.80 27.49 3.56
N GLU A 145 0.93 26.24 4.00
CA GLU A 145 2.21 25.53 4.04
C GLU A 145 2.42 24.63 2.82
N GLU A 146 3.64 24.65 2.28
CA GLU A 146 4.02 23.74 1.20
C GLU A 146 4.18 22.30 1.75
N PRO A 147 3.50 21.30 1.16
CA PRO A 147 3.65 19.91 1.56
C PRO A 147 5.10 19.41 1.49
N ILE A 148 5.51 18.54 2.42
CA ILE A 148 6.90 18.09 2.56
C ILE A 148 7.51 17.48 1.28
N PHE A 149 6.71 16.84 0.43
CA PHE A 149 7.18 16.24 -0.82
C PHE A 149 7.41 17.28 -1.94
N MET A 150 6.84 18.48 -1.80
CA MET A 150 7.02 19.61 -2.71
C MET A 150 8.18 20.52 -2.28
N LYS A 151 8.52 20.55 -0.98
CA LYS A 151 9.63 21.37 -0.45
C LYS A 151 10.93 21.15 -1.24
N LYS A 152 11.55 22.25 -1.67
CA LYS A 152 12.82 22.23 -2.43
C LYS A 152 14.02 21.78 -1.59
N ARG A 153 14.04 22.12 -0.29
CA ARG A 153 15.12 21.80 0.66
C ARG A 153 14.52 21.34 2.01
N PRO A 154 14.02 20.10 2.10
CA PRO A 154 13.51 19.57 3.36
C PRO A 154 14.66 19.30 4.34
N ILE A 155 14.47 19.63 5.60
CA ILE A 155 15.32 19.15 6.70
C ILE A 155 14.83 17.75 7.05
N PHE A 156 15.75 16.78 7.14
CA PHE A 156 15.45 15.37 7.37
C PHE A 156 14.79 15.11 8.72
#